data_AF-A0ABD7S953-F1
#
_entry.id   AF-A0ABD7S953-F1
#
_cell.length_a   1.000
_cell.length_b   1.000
_cell.length_c   1.000
_cell.angle_alpha   90.00
_cell.angle_beta   90.00
_cell.angle_gamma   90.00
#
_symmetry.space_group_name_H-M   'P 1'
#
loop_
_entity.id
_entity.type
_entity.pdbx_description
1 polymer ?
#
loop_
_entity_poly.entity_id
_entity_poly.type
_entity_poly.pdbx_seq_one_letter_code
_entity_poly.pdbx_strand_id
1 'polypeptide(L)' 'MQLTFGDAEGLGKRKQTRREIFLAEMVQVVPWQQLLGLIAPHYPVSGR' A
#
# COMPACT_ATOMS: atom_id res chain seq x y z
N MET A 1 5.79 7.22 36.45
CA MET A 1 6.55 7.50 35.22
C MET A 1 5.98 8.75 34.58
N GLN A 2 6.77 9.79 34.35
CA GLN A 2 6.33 11.04 33.73
C GLN A 2 6.48 10.93 32.22
N LEU A 3 5.36 10.95 31.50
CA LEU A 3 5.34 10.93 30.04
C LEU A 3 5.83 12.29 29.53
N THR A 4 6.85 12.26 28.68
CA THR A 4 7.44 13.44 28.06
C THR A 4 6.68 13.80 26.77
N PHE A 5 6.85 15.03 26.29
CA PHE A 5 6.23 15.46 25.02
C PHE A 5 6.57 14.54 23.84
N GLY A 6 7.77 13.96 23.81
CA GLY A 6 8.18 12.98 22.80
C GLY A 6 7.44 11.64 22.89
N ASP A 7 6.93 11.28 24.07
CA ASP A 7 6.11 10.09 24.26
C ASP A 7 4.70 10.33 23.68
N ALA A 8 4.13 11.53 23.84
CA ALA A 8 2.78 11.87 23.40
C ALA A 8 2.57 11.79 21.88
N GLU A 9 3.61 12.05 21.09
CA GLU A 9 3.53 11.98 19.62
C GLU A 9 3.38 10.53 19.10
N GLY A 10 3.83 9.54 19.88
CA GLY A 10 3.77 8.12 19.51
C GLY A 10 2.51 7.38 19.97
N LEU A 11 1.71 7.97 20.87
CA LEU A 11 0.62 7.25 21.57
C LEU A 11 -0.69 7.16 20.78
N GLY A 12 -0.91 8.01 19.79
CA GLY A 12 -2.18 8.06 19.03
C GLY A 12 -2.09 7.70 17.55
N LYS A 13 -0.88 7.69 16.98
CA LYS A 13 -0.68 7.46 15.54
C LYS A 13 0.20 6.24 15.35
N ARG A 14 -0.38 5.18 14.78
CA ARG A 14 0.38 4.01 14.33
C ARG A 14 1.46 4.52 13.37
N LYS A 15 2.72 4.31 13.72
CA LYS A 15 3.84 4.59 12.82
C LYS A 15 3.62 3.76 11.55
N GLN A 16 3.56 4.44 10.41
CA GLN A 16 3.45 3.76 9.13
C GLN A 16 4.71 2.91 8.94
N THR A 17 4.52 1.63 8.61
CA THR A 17 5.66 0.74 8.40
C THR A 17 6.35 1.07 7.07
N ARG A 18 7.64 0.74 6.94
CA ARG A 18 8.37 0.89 5.67
C ARG A 18 7.65 0.18 4.51
N ARG A 19 7.01 -0.96 4.78
CA ARG A 19 6.19 -1.70 3.80
C ARG A 19 4.98 -0.90 3.35
N GLU A 20 4.26 -0.27 4.28
CA GLU A 20 3.08 0.54 3.97
C GLU A 20 3.45 1.77 3.12
N ILE A 21 4.59 2.41 3.41
CA ILE A 21 5.09 3.54 2.59
C ILE A 21 5.39 3.06 1.17
N PHE A 22 6.16 1.98 1.04
CA PHE A 22 6.51 1.40 -0.26
C PHE A 22 5.27 1.00 -1.08
N LEU A 23 4.30 0.34 -0.47
CA LEU A 23 3.07 -0.05 -1.16
C LEU A 23 2.24 1.14 -1.62
N ALA A 24 2.19 2.22 -0.81
CA ALA A 24 1.50 3.45 -1.20
C ALA A 24 2.14 4.11 -2.43
N GLU A 25 3.48 4.17 -2.46
CA GLU A 25 4.23 4.66 -3.62
C GLU A 25 3.97 3.78 -4.85
N MET A 26 4.04 2.44 -4.70
CA MET A 26 3.78 1.49 -5.77
C MET A 26 2.38 1.65 -6.38
N VAL A 27 1.35 1.92 -5.57
CA VAL A 27 0.00 2.18 -6.09
C VAL A 27 -0.03 3.39 -7.02
N GLN A 28 0.76 4.44 -6.73
CA GLN A 28 0.82 5.65 -7.55
C GLN A 28 1.67 5.47 -8.82
N VAL A 29 2.79 4.74 -8.73
CA VAL A 29 3.73 4.61 -9.85
C VAL A 29 3.38 3.48 -10.82
N VAL A 30 2.62 2.48 -10.39
CA VAL A 30 2.30 1.33 -11.25
C VAL A 30 1.12 1.67 -12.18
N PRO A 31 1.27 1.53 -13.51
CA PRO A 31 0.20 1.80 -14.47
C PRO A 31 -0.80 0.62 -14.55
N TRP A 32 -1.57 0.41 -13.49
CA TRP A 32 -2.46 -0.75 -13.33
C TRP A 32 -3.41 -0.97 -14.51
N GLN A 33 -4.00 0.09 -15.04
CA GLN A 33 -4.95 -0.01 -16.16
C GLN A 33 -4.29 -0.55 -17.43
N GLN A 34 -3.05 -0.13 -17.72
CA GLN A 34 -2.30 -0.61 -18.89
C GLN A 34 -1.91 -2.08 -18.71
N LEU A 35 -1.42 -2.44 -17.51
CA LEU A 35 -1.06 -3.82 -17.19
C LEU A 35 -2.26 -4.76 -17.27
N LEU A 36 -3.40 -4.35 -16.71
CA LEU A 36 -4.64 -5.13 -16.80
C LEU A 36 -5.09 -5.30 -18.26
N GLY A 37 -4.98 -4.26 -19.08
CA GLY A 37 -5.28 -4.35 -20.51
C GLY A 37 -4.38 -5.33 -21.26
N LEU A 38 -3.10 -5.43 -20.89
CA LEU A 38 -2.16 -6.39 -21.47
C LEU A 38 -2.45 -7.83 -21.03
N ILE A 39 -2.89 -8.02 -19.78
CA ILE A 39 -3.13 -9.36 -19.22
C ILE A 39 -4.50 -9.90 -19.64
N ALA A 40 -5.52 -9.04 -19.77
CA ALA A 40 -6.91 -9.44 -20.02
C ALA A 40 -7.11 -10.43 -21.18
N PRO A 41 -6.47 -10.29 -22.36
CA PRO A 41 -6.62 -11.25 -23.46
C PRO A 41 -6.08 -12.65 -23.17
N HIS A 42 -5.15 -12.77 -22.20
CA HIS A 42 -4.48 -14.02 -21.84
C HIS A 42 -5.06 -14.66 -20.60
N TYR A 43 -5.95 -13.97 -19.87
CA TYR A 43 -6.51 -14.49 -18.64
C TYR A 43 -7.57 -15.54 -18.96
N PRO A 44 -7.43 -16.78 -18.47
CA PRO A 44 -8.43 -17.81 -18.69
C PRO A 44 -9.72 -17.39 -17.98
N VAL A 45 -10.80 -17.26 -18.75
CA VAL A 45 -12.14 -17.14 -18.17
C VAL A 45 -12.50 -18.52 -17.65
N SER A 46 -12.33 -18.73 -16.34
CA SER A 46 -12.74 -19.96 -15.69
C SER A 46 -14.25 -20.14 -15.86
N GLY A 47 -14.67 -21.08 -16.72
CA GLY A 47 -16.09 -21.39 -16.93
C GLY A 47 -16.52 -21.63 -18.38
N ARG A 48 -15.75 -22.36 -19.18
CA ARG A 48 -16.32 -23.15 -20.29
C ARG A 48 -16.31 -24.62 -19.89
#